data_AF-A0A0L0C4W0-F1
#
_entry.id   AF-A0A0L0C4W0-F1
#
_cell.length_a   1.000
_cell.length_b   1.000
_cell.length_c   1.000
_cell.angle_alpha   90.00
_cell.angle_beta   90.00
_cell.angle_gamma   90.00
#
_symmetry.space_group_name_H-M   'P 1'
#
loop_
_entity.id
_entity.type
_entity.pdbx_description
1 polymer ?
#
loop_
_entity_poly.entity_id
_entity_poly.type
_entity_poly.pdbx_seq_one_letter_code
_entity_poly.pdbx_strand_id
1 'polypeptide(L)'
;MLFHKGGPLQGQSRGYAFVTFAQAEGAIRALDKLNGHMVLNRPIAVRLAKNVNYDELERPKPKIEIPALGTGKKEGKISKEEAIKAIEQKLKILESQKDDLEFNQSLACEVPLIQKYQFNKDRDSSGACTTSQRRTYHKSSSGPYNRHQRPKRR
;
A
#
# COMPACT_ATOMS: atom_id res chain seq x y z
N MET A 1 12.10 -22.10 -0.50
CA MET A 1 10.93 -21.31 -0.95
C MET A 1 9.87 -21.27 0.13
N LEU A 2 9.13 -20.16 0.25
CA LEU A 2 8.08 -20.02 1.25
C LEU A 2 6.69 -20.22 0.64
N PHE A 3 5.86 -21.04 1.29
CA PHE A 3 4.54 -21.45 0.79
C PHE A 3 3.43 -21.00 1.76
N HIS A 4 2.23 -20.80 1.22
CA HIS A 4 1.03 -20.59 2.03
C HIS A 4 0.73 -21.85 2.85
N LYS A 5 0.61 -21.70 4.18
CA LYS A 5 0.43 -22.81 5.12
C LYS A 5 -1.05 -23.20 5.33
N GLY A 6 -1.99 -22.36 4.89
CA GLY A 6 -3.43 -22.60 5.02
C GLY A 6 -4.24 -21.64 4.14
N GLY A 7 -5.56 -21.80 4.14
CA GLY A 7 -6.51 -21.02 3.34
C GLY A 7 -6.59 -21.47 1.87
N PRO A 8 -7.34 -20.75 1.02
CA PRO A 8 -7.57 -21.11 -0.38
C PRO A 8 -6.31 -21.23 -1.24
N LEU A 9 -5.20 -20.60 -0.81
CA LEU A 9 -3.91 -20.62 -1.52
C LEU A 9 -2.92 -21.62 -0.91
N GLN A 10 -3.33 -22.48 0.04
CA GLN A 10 -2.43 -23.44 0.70
C GLN A 10 -1.64 -24.27 -0.32
N GLY A 11 -0.32 -24.41 -0.08
CA GLY A 11 0.58 -25.13 -0.98
C GLY A 11 1.13 -24.28 -2.14
N GLN A 12 0.52 -23.13 -2.45
CA GLN A 12 1.05 -22.21 -3.47
C GLN A 12 2.26 -21.45 -2.94
N SER A 13 3.23 -21.15 -3.82
CA SER A 13 4.40 -20.32 -3.50
C SER A 13 3.99 -18.88 -3.21
N ARG A 14 4.61 -18.23 -2.22
CA ARG A 14 4.34 -16.83 -1.86
C ARG A 14 4.96 -15.79 -2.81
N GLY A 15 5.73 -16.23 -3.81
CA GLY A 15 6.41 -15.33 -4.75
C GLY A 15 7.70 -14.70 -4.23
N TYR A 16 8.24 -15.17 -3.09
CA TYR A 16 9.56 -14.76 -2.60
C TYR A 16 10.28 -15.93 -1.92
N ALA A 17 11.61 -15.79 -1.80
CA ALA A 17 12.48 -16.73 -1.14
C ALA A 17 13.68 -16.00 -0.52
N PHE A 18 14.32 -16.62 0.46
CA PHE A 18 15.62 -16.24 0.96
C PHE A 18 16.65 -17.25 0.47
N VAL A 19 17.80 -16.74 0.04
CA VAL A 19 18.91 -17.54 -0.47
C VAL A 19 20.15 -17.20 0.34
N THR A 20 20.80 -18.21 0.89
CA THR A 20 22.05 -18.06 1.63
C THR A 20 23.22 -18.42 0.70
N PHE A 21 24.14 -17.48 0.50
CA PHE A 21 25.38 -17.72 -0.24
C PHE A 21 26.49 -18.11 0.73
N ALA A 22 27.42 -18.96 0.28
CA ALA A 22 28.61 -19.31 1.07
C ALA A 22 29.58 -18.13 1.23
N GLN A 23 29.64 -17.24 0.23
CA GLN A 23 30.52 -16.08 0.21
C GLN A 23 29.71 -14.80 -0.05
N ALA A 24 30.09 -13.70 0.61
CA ALA A 24 29.44 -12.40 0.46
C ALA A 24 29.55 -11.87 -0.97
N GLU A 25 30.70 -12.05 -1.63
CA GLU A 25 30.91 -11.63 -3.02
C GLU A 25 29.93 -12.30 -3.99
N GLY A 26 29.58 -13.57 -3.74
CA GLY A 26 28.57 -14.28 -4.52
C GLY A 26 27.20 -13.61 -4.44
N ALA A 27 26.82 -13.16 -3.25
CA ALA A 27 25.55 -12.47 -3.03
C ALA A 27 25.50 -11.11 -3.73
N ILE A 28 26.59 -10.32 -3.69
CA ILE A 28 26.67 -9.01 -4.36
C ILE A 28 26.58 -9.20 -5.88
N ARG A 29 27.35 -10.12 -6.45
CA ARG A 29 27.29 -10.41 -7.89
C ARG A 29 25.90 -10.86 -8.33
N ALA A 30 25.19 -11.63 -7.51
CA ALA A 30 23.83 -12.05 -7.79
C ALA A 30 22.84 -10.86 -7.72
N LEU A 31 23.00 -9.97 -6.73
CA LEU A 31 22.21 -8.75 -6.61
C LEU A 31 22.34 -7.88 -7.88
N ASP A 32 23.58 -7.60 -8.30
CA ASP A 32 23.85 -6.70 -9.43
C ASP A 32 23.34 -7.27 -10.76
N LYS A 33 23.47 -8.58 -10.97
CA LYS A 33 23.08 -9.23 -12.23
C LYS A 33 21.60 -9.58 -12.32
N LEU A 34 20.97 -9.95 -11.20
CA LEU A 34 19.62 -10.53 -11.21
C LEU A 34 18.55 -9.54 -10.78
N ASN A 35 18.88 -8.45 -10.12
CA ASN A 35 17.89 -7.45 -9.76
C ASN A 35 17.28 -6.80 -11.02
N GLY A 36 15.97 -6.91 -11.19
CA GLY A 36 15.24 -6.46 -12.39
C GLY A 36 15.22 -7.48 -13.53
N HIS A 37 15.88 -8.63 -13.39
CA HIS A 37 15.91 -9.65 -14.44
C HIS A 37 14.52 -10.26 -14.70
N MET A 38 14.18 -10.52 -15.96
CA MET A 38 12.88 -11.09 -16.33
C MET A 38 12.87 -12.61 -16.11
N VAL A 39 11.98 -13.12 -15.26
CA VAL A 39 11.78 -14.55 -15.02
C VAL A 39 10.31 -14.88 -15.19
N LEU A 40 9.97 -15.79 -16.11
CA LEU A 40 8.58 -16.17 -16.41
C LEU A 40 7.68 -14.94 -16.67
N ASN A 41 8.19 -13.98 -17.44
CA ASN A 41 7.54 -12.70 -17.76
C ASN A 41 7.23 -11.81 -16.54
N ARG A 42 7.98 -11.98 -15.44
CA ARG A 42 7.90 -11.13 -14.25
C ARG A 42 9.31 -10.66 -13.88
N PRO A 43 9.56 -9.35 -13.76
CA PRO A 43 10.85 -8.87 -13.26
C PRO A 43 11.01 -9.26 -11.79
N ILE A 44 12.15 -9.84 -11.44
CA ILE A 44 12.47 -10.20 -10.06
C ILE A 44 13.16 -9.04 -9.35
N ALA A 45 12.91 -8.92 -8.05
CA ALA A 45 13.63 -7.98 -7.20
C ALA A 45 14.57 -8.76 -6.27
N VAL A 46 15.84 -8.37 -6.24
CA VAL A 46 16.84 -8.97 -5.35
C VAL A 46 17.29 -7.91 -4.36
N ARG A 47 17.41 -8.27 -3.08
CA ARG A 47 17.81 -7.36 -2.00
C ARG A 47 18.62 -8.12 -0.96
N LEU A 48 19.53 -7.42 -0.29
CA LEU A 48 20.22 -7.94 0.89
C LEU A 48 19.21 -8.25 2.00
N ALA A 49 19.34 -9.42 2.62
CA ALA A 49 18.49 -9.82 3.73
C ALA A 49 18.77 -8.94 4.95
N LYS A 50 17.70 -8.46 5.59
CA LYS A 50 17.81 -7.78 6.88
C LYS A 50 17.86 -8.84 7.97
N ASN A 51 18.88 -8.79 8.82
CA ASN A 51 18.95 -9.64 9.99
C ASN A 51 17.90 -9.12 10.97
N VAL A 52 16.82 -9.87 11.14
CA VAL A 52 15.85 -9.57 12.20
C VAL A 52 16.49 -10.07 13.48
N ASN A 53 16.97 -9.16 14.32
CA ASN A 53 17.43 -9.54 15.63
C ASN A 53 16.20 -9.99 16.43
N TYR A 54 16.14 -11.26 16.82
CA TYR A 54 14.98 -11.80 17.53
C TYR A 54 14.80 -11.12 18.89
N ASP A 55 15.87 -10.64 19.51
CA ASP A 55 15.82 -9.85 20.75
C ASP A 55 15.10 -8.50 20.54
N GLU A 56 15.08 -7.98 19.30
CA GLU A 56 14.37 -6.75 18.95
C GLU A 56 12.87 -6.99 18.67
N LEU A 57 12.46 -8.23 18.36
CA LEU A 57 11.05 -8.57 18.21
C LEU A 57 10.30 -8.62 19.54
N GLU A 58 11.01 -8.85 20.65
CA GLU A 58 10.45 -8.79 22.00
C GLU A 58 10.39 -7.36 22.55
N ARG A 59 11.09 -6.41 21.93
CA ARG A 59 10.96 -5.00 22.33
C ARG A 59 9.53 -4.55 22.08
N PRO A 60 8.88 -3.92 23.06
CA PRO A 60 7.54 -3.40 22.87
C PRO A 60 7.57 -2.40 21.72
N LYS A 61 6.81 -2.68 20.66
CA LYS A 61 6.71 -1.80 19.50
C LYS A 61 6.38 -0.39 20.00
N PRO A 62 7.05 0.66 19.48
CA PRO A 62 6.75 2.02 19.90
C PRO A 62 5.26 2.28 19.66
N LYS A 63 4.57 2.79 20.69
CA LYS A 63 3.20 3.25 20.54
C LYS A 63 3.25 4.47 19.61
N ILE A 64 2.80 4.29 18.38
CA ILE A 64 2.64 5.39 17.44
C ILE A 64 1.37 6.12 17.87
N GLU A 65 1.52 7.30 18.47
CA GLU A 65 0.39 8.22 18.67
C GLU A 65 0.02 8.79 17.30
N ILE A 66 -1.08 8.33 16.71
CA ILE A 66 -1.63 8.89 15.47
C ILE A 66 -2.64 9.96 15.91
N PRO A 67 -2.40 11.26 15.67
CA PRO A 67 -3.30 12.33 16.10
C PRO A 67 -4.74 12.15 15.59
N ALA A 68 -4.90 11.53 14.41
CA ALA A 68 -6.19 11.25 13.81
C ALA A 68 -7.02 10.14 14.51
N LEU A 69 -6.42 9.33 15.39
CA LEU A 69 -7.12 8.23 16.08
C LEU A 69 -7.87 8.67 17.36
N GLY A 70 -7.93 9.97 17.67
CA GLY A 70 -8.93 10.51 18.59
C GLY A 70 -8.89 9.99 20.04
N THR A 71 -7.84 9.30 20.45
CA THR A 71 -7.58 9.00 21.87
C THR A 71 -6.97 10.26 22.48
N GLY A 72 -7.84 11.14 22.95
CA GLY A 72 -7.53 12.53 23.24
C GLY A 72 -6.47 12.72 24.33
N LYS A 73 -5.48 13.56 24.01
CA LYS A 73 -4.94 14.47 25.00
C LYS A 73 -5.91 15.65 25.08
N LYS A 74 -6.58 15.79 26.23
CA LYS A 74 -7.20 17.06 26.61
C LYS A 74 -6.07 18.01 26.99
N GLU A 75 -5.43 18.61 25.99
CA GLU A 75 -4.49 19.70 26.25
C GLU A 75 -5.29 21.00 26.39
N GLY A 76 -4.82 21.84 27.30
CA GLY A 76 -5.62 22.82 28.02
C GLY A 76 -6.44 23.75 27.14
N LYS A 77 -7.54 24.26 27.70
CA LYS A 77 -8.20 25.46 27.19
C LYS A 77 -7.10 26.51 27.00
N ILE A 78 -6.75 26.84 25.75
CA ILE A 78 -5.91 27.99 25.43
C ILE A 78 -6.38 29.16 26.30
N SER A 79 -5.46 29.78 27.03
CA SER A 79 -5.84 30.88 27.91
C SER A 79 -6.50 31.98 27.07
N LYS A 80 -7.45 32.72 27.64
CA LYS A 80 -8.12 33.81 26.92
C LYS A 80 -7.11 34.80 26.33
N GLU A 81 -6.03 35.05 27.08
CA GLU A 81 -4.92 35.91 26.69
C GLU A 81 -4.17 35.38 25.46
N GLU A 82 -3.91 34.08 25.41
CA GLU A 82 -3.20 33.44 24.30
C GLU A 82 -4.06 33.43 23.02
N ALA A 83 -5.37 33.25 23.16
CA ALA A 83 -6.30 33.38 22.04
C ALA A 83 -6.35 34.82 21.50
N ILE A 84 -6.39 35.83 22.38
CA ILE A 84 -6.40 37.24 22.00
C ILE A 84 -5.10 37.59 21.26
N LYS A 85 -3.95 37.21 21.82
CA LYS A 85 -2.63 37.48 21.22
C LYS A 85 -2.47 36.84 19.83
N ALA A 86 -2.98 35.62 19.65
CA ALA A 86 -2.96 34.95 18.36
C ALA A 86 -3.76 35.70 17.29
N ILE A 87 -4.90 36.31 17.67
CA ILE A 87 -5.73 37.10 16.77
C ILE A 87 -5.02 38.41 16.39
N GLU A 88 -4.49 39.14 17.38
CA GLU A 88 -3.79 40.42 17.15
C GLU A 88 -2.60 40.26 16.21
N GLN A 89 -1.78 39.22 16.43
CA GLN A 89 -0.62 38.95 15.59
C GLN A 89 -1.05 38.65 14.14
N LYS A 90 -2.14 37.90 13.96
CA LYS A 90 -2.64 37.59 12.61
C LYS A 90 -3.18 38.82 11.89
N LEU A 91 -3.90 39.70 12.61
CA LEU A 91 -4.38 40.96 12.04
C LEU A 91 -3.23 41.87 11.60
N LYS A 92 -2.16 41.94 12.41
CA LYS A 92 -0.96 42.72 12.08
C LYS A 92 -0.24 42.22 10.82
N ILE A 93 -0.15 40.89 10.65
CA ILE A 93 0.42 40.29 9.44
C ILE A 93 -0.41 40.67 8.21
N LEU A 94 -1.74 40.59 8.30
CA LEU A 94 -2.64 40.95 7.21
C LEU A 94 -2.62 42.45 6.88
N GLU A 95 -2.44 43.32 7.88
CA GLU A 95 -2.30 44.76 7.68
C GLU A 95 -1.03 45.07 6.87
N SER A 96 0.08 44.39 7.15
CA SER A 96 1.33 44.56 6.38
C SER A 96 1.30 44.00 4.96
N GLN A 97 0.31 43.17 4.61
CA GLN A 97 0.19 42.52 3.29
C GLN A 97 -0.87 43.14 2.36
N LYS A 98 -1.50 44.25 2.76
CA LYS A 98 -2.58 44.89 1.97
C LYS A 98 -2.12 45.60 0.69
N ASP A 99 -0.82 45.69 0.43
CA ASP A 99 -0.30 46.47 -0.69
C ASP A 99 0.03 45.67 -1.97
N ASP A 100 -0.09 44.32 -2.00
CA ASP A 100 0.39 43.53 -3.17
C ASP A 100 -0.49 42.32 -3.59
N LEU A 101 -1.81 42.44 -3.75
CA LEU A 101 -2.61 41.34 -4.34
C LEU A 101 -3.66 41.79 -5.37
N GLU A 102 -3.18 42.07 -6.58
CA GLU A 102 -3.97 42.05 -7.82
C GLU A 102 -4.14 40.59 -8.30
N PHE A 103 -5.32 39.97 -8.08
CA PHE A 103 -5.63 38.64 -8.62
C PHE A 103 -6.31 38.76 -9.98
N ASN A 104 -5.53 38.73 -11.05
CA ASN A 104 -6.05 38.40 -12.38
C ASN A 104 -4.94 37.86 -13.29
N GLN A 105 -4.78 36.53 -13.30
CA GLN A 105 -4.26 35.83 -14.48
C GLN A 105 -4.94 34.46 -14.64
N SER A 106 -6.15 34.52 -15.18
CA SER A 106 -6.82 33.52 -16.04
C SER A 106 -6.27 32.08 -16.08
N LEU A 107 -6.90 31.19 -15.30
CA LEU A 107 -6.78 29.73 -15.39
C LEU A 107 -7.58 29.15 -16.58
N ALA A 108 -7.24 29.51 -17.82
CA ALA A 108 -8.01 29.12 -19.00
C ALA A 108 -7.46 27.92 -19.81
N CYS A 109 -6.35 27.29 -19.41
CA CYS A 109 -5.68 26.28 -20.26
C CYS A 109 -5.38 24.91 -19.63
N GLU A 110 -5.95 24.56 -18.47
CA GLU A 110 -5.71 23.24 -17.88
C GLU A 110 -6.84 22.26 -18.25
N VAL A 111 -6.54 21.31 -19.14
CA VAL A 111 -7.42 20.19 -19.49
C VAL A 111 -7.64 19.33 -18.23
N PRO A 112 -8.88 18.96 -17.88
CA PRO A 112 -9.17 18.23 -16.65
C PRO A 112 -8.36 16.92 -16.59
N LEU A 113 -7.71 16.72 -15.44
CA LEU A 113 -6.81 15.60 -15.11
C LEU A 113 -7.37 14.22 -15.49
N ILE A 114 -8.69 14.06 -15.48
CA ILE A 114 -9.38 12.82 -15.78
C ILE A 114 -9.15 12.36 -17.23
N GLN A 115 -8.97 13.32 -18.16
CA GLN A 115 -8.81 13.02 -19.59
C GLN A 115 -7.41 12.52 -19.92
N LYS A 116 -6.36 12.95 -19.20
CA LYS A 116 -4.98 12.52 -19.51
C LYS A 116 -4.68 11.04 -19.20
N TYR A 117 -5.58 10.34 -18.49
CA TYR A 117 -5.36 8.95 -18.09
C TYR A 117 -6.41 7.97 -18.63
N GLN A 118 -7.28 8.37 -19.56
CA GLN A 118 -8.18 7.45 -20.26
C GLN A 118 -7.48 6.78 -21.46
N PHE A 119 -6.48 5.94 -21.18
CA PHE A 119 -5.91 5.03 -22.19
C PHE A 119 -6.51 3.63 -21.99
N ASN A 120 -7.56 3.34 -22.78
CA ASN A 120 -8.04 2.03 -23.26
C ASN A 120 -9.57 2.00 -23.26
N LYS A 121 -10.18 2.29 -24.41
CA LYS A 121 -11.54 1.80 -24.69
C LYS A 121 -11.76 1.18 -26.06
N ASP A 122 -10.71 1.04 -26.88
CA ASP A 122 -10.86 0.47 -28.23
C ASP A 122 -9.81 -0.61 -28.48
N ARG A 123 -10.06 -1.81 -27.93
CA ARG A 123 -9.41 -3.04 -28.39
C ARG A 123 -10.26 -4.24 -28.00
N ASP A 124 -11.23 -4.56 -28.85
CA ASP A 124 -11.48 -5.91 -29.39
C ASP A 124 -12.87 -5.97 -30.02
N SER A 125 -12.95 -5.54 -31.27
CA SER A 125 -14.10 -5.73 -32.16
C SER A 125 -13.62 -6.11 -33.56
N SER A 126 -13.18 -7.36 -33.74
CA SER A 126 -13.21 -8.08 -35.03
C SER A 126 -12.77 -9.55 -34.90
N GLY A 127 -13.73 -10.48 -34.93
CA GLY A 127 -13.49 -11.94 -35.10
C GLY A 127 -14.62 -12.84 -34.58
N ALA A 128 -15.66 -13.08 -35.38
CA ALA A 128 -16.69 -14.13 -35.18
C ALA A 128 -16.07 -15.55 -35.33
N CYS A 129 -16.57 -16.71 -34.91
CA CYS A 129 -17.90 -17.36 -34.73
C CYS A 129 -17.63 -18.68 -33.90
N THR A 130 -18.50 -19.33 -33.12
CA THR A 130 -19.74 -20.08 -33.44
C THR A 130 -20.38 -20.65 -32.14
N THR A 131 -21.71 -20.74 -32.12
CA THR A 131 -22.54 -21.77 -31.47
C THR A 131 -22.75 -21.76 -29.94
N SER A 132 -23.98 -21.38 -29.59
CA SER A 132 -24.87 -21.92 -28.55
C SER A 132 -24.26 -22.56 -27.29
N GLN A 133 -24.50 -21.94 -26.13
CA GLN A 133 -25.55 -22.39 -25.19
C GLN A 133 -25.50 -21.51 -23.92
N ARG A 134 -26.64 -20.88 -23.60
CA ARG A 134 -26.87 -20.27 -22.29
C ARG A 134 -26.80 -21.35 -21.22
N ARG A 135 -25.87 -21.24 -20.27
CA ARG A 135 -25.94 -21.98 -19.00
C ARG A 135 -26.12 -20.99 -17.84
N THR A 136 -27.32 -21.05 -17.28
CA THR A 136 -27.69 -20.48 -15.98
C THR A 136 -26.84 -21.15 -14.89
N TYR A 137 -26.04 -20.35 -14.17
CA TYR A 137 -25.32 -20.83 -12.99
C TYR A 137 -26.27 -20.83 -11.79
N HIS A 138 -26.73 -22.02 -11.42
CA HIS A 138 -27.34 -22.25 -10.11
C HIS A 138 -26.24 -22.21 -9.05
N LYS A 139 -26.44 -21.32 -8.07
CA LYS A 139 -25.61 -21.12 -6.89
C LYS A 139 -25.79 -22.33 -5.96
N SER A 140 -24.82 -23.24 -5.89
CA SER A 140 -24.77 -24.25 -4.83
C SER A 140 -23.78 -23.81 -3.75
N SER A 141 -24.35 -23.53 -2.59
CA SER A 141 -23.64 -23.27 -1.34
C SER A 141 -23.03 -24.57 -0.82
N SER A 142 -21.71 -24.73 -0.94
CA SER A 142 -20.93 -25.63 -0.08
C SER A 142 -19.55 -25.04 0.18
N GLY A 143 -19.45 -24.20 1.22
CA GLY A 143 -18.17 -23.71 1.72
C GLY A 143 -17.31 -24.88 2.27
N PRO A 144 -15.97 -24.84 2.12
CA PRO A 144 -15.11 -26.01 2.29
C PRO A 144 -14.60 -26.20 3.73
N TYR A 145 -15.43 -25.94 4.76
CA TYR A 145 -15.01 -26.13 6.15
C TYR A 145 -15.64 -27.39 6.75
N ASN A 146 -15.16 -28.57 6.37
CA ASN A 146 -15.29 -29.75 7.21
C ASN A 146 -14.10 -29.82 8.18
N ARG A 147 -14.20 -29.03 9.26
CA ARG A 147 -13.27 -29.01 10.39
C ARG A 147 -13.40 -30.32 11.17
N HIS A 148 -12.62 -31.34 10.81
CA HIS A 148 -12.47 -32.55 11.62
C HIS A 148 -11.67 -32.19 12.87
N GLN A 149 -12.29 -32.30 14.04
CA GLN A 149 -11.63 -32.08 15.32
C GLN A 149 -10.62 -33.21 15.56
N ARG A 150 -9.33 -32.88 15.67
CA ARG A 150 -8.31 -33.79 16.20
C ARG A 150 -8.53 -33.96 17.72
N PRO A 151 -8.48 -35.18 18.26
CA PRO A 151 -8.70 -35.38 19.70
C PRO A 151 -7.55 -34.80 20.53
N LYS A 152 -7.90 -34.24 21.71
CA LYS A 152 -6.95 -33.77 22.72
C LYS A 152 -6.20 -34.96 23.32
N ARG A 153 -4.87 -34.92 23.32
CA ARG A 153 -4.04 -35.84 24.11
C ARG A 153 -4.17 -35.42 25.59
N ARG A 154 -4.50 -36.37 26.46
CA ARG A 154 -4.39 -36.24 27.92
C ARG A 154 -2.93 -36.34 28.32
#